data_AF-A0A3M7MK13-F1
#
_entry.id   AF-A0A3M7MK13-F1
#
_cell.length_a   1.000
_cell.length_b   1.000
_cell.length_c   1.000
_cell.angle_alpha   90.00
_cell.angle_beta   90.00
_cell.angle_gamma   90.00
#
_symmetry.space_group_name_H-M   'P 1'
#
loop_
_entity.id
_entity.type
_entity.pdbx_description
1 polymer ?
#
loop_
_entity_poly.entity_id
_entity_poly.type
_entity_poly.pdbx_seq_one_letter_code
_entity_poly.pdbx_strand_id
1 'polypeptide(L)'
;MRVIIRDNADAASQYVANYIIKRIGDFAPTPGRPFVLGLPTGSSPEKVYQCLVQAHKEGEVSFANVKTFNMDEYVGLAEEHPESYHSFMYRHFFAHIDIDPANVNILNGNAPDLEAECADYERRIQEAGGIDLFLGGLGPDGHIAFNEPGSSLRSRTRVKTLADDTIRANSRFFGNNLSQVPKQALTVGVGTVADAREVVLIVLGANKAVALAKTIEGSVSQMWTASYLQMHQNVMIVCDDAATDELLVKTAKYFKSIDAPRHTTTATAIPNTDTIEKAQKWRGALKELRVDTKKAPSAAAAADCELTPDSMGSRLVDSAIGMSPPRPVSQDKPTDGYMDRMSSRVSTMGF
;
A
#
# COMPACT_ATOMS: atom_id res chain seq x y z
N MET A 1 -4.85 -0.02 10.41
CA MET A 1 -5.11 -0.20 8.95
C MET A 1 -6.40 -0.97 8.74
N ARG A 2 -7.21 -0.54 7.76
CA ARG A 2 -8.37 -1.26 7.23
C ARG A 2 -8.08 -1.64 5.77
N VAL A 3 -8.49 -2.83 5.32
CA VAL A 3 -8.41 -3.23 3.91
C VAL A 3 -9.80 -3.68 3.48
N ILE A 4 -10.34 -3.01 2.47
CA ILE A 4 -11.70 -3.19 1.97
C ILE A 4 -11.59 -3.80 0.58
N ILE A 5 -11.98 -5.06 0.46
CA ILE A 5 -11.92 -5.79 -0.81
C ILE A 5 -13.32 -5.78 -1.43
N ARG A 6 -13.42 -5.37 -2.69
CA ARG A 6 -14.66 -5.37 -3.48
C ARG A 6 -14.49 -6.22 -4.72
N ASP A 7 -15.60 -6.68 -5.28
CA ASP A 7 -15.57 -7.65 -6.37
C ASP A 7 -14.93 -7.11 -7.65
N ASN A 8 -15.02 -5.79 -7.88
CA ASN A 8 -14.49 -5.14 -9.07
C ASN A 8 -14.14 -3.67 -8.81
N ALA A 9 -13.50 -3.06 -9.81
CA ALA A 9 -13.08 -1.67 -9.79
C ALA A 9 -14.22 -0.69 -9.53
N ASP A 10 -15.40 -0.87 -10.16
CA ASP A 10 -16.54 0.02 -9.98
C ASP A 10 -17.05 0.01 -8.54
N ALA A 11 -17.17 -1.18 -7.93
CA ALA A 11 -17.61 -1.33 -6.55
C ALA A 11 -16.59 -0.72 -5.55
N ALA A 12 -15.29 -0.87 -5.83
CA ALA A 12 -14.23 -0.24 -5.04
C ALA A 12 -14.29 1.30 -5.15
N SER A 13 -14.43 1.84 -6.35
CA SER A 13 -14.53 3.28 -6.59
C SER A 13 -15.78 3.89 -5.97
N GLN A 14 -16.94 3.23 -6.09
CA GLN A 14 -18.17 3.68 -5.44
C GLN A 14 -18.05 3.67 -3.91
N TYR A 15 -17.39 2.65 -3.33
CA TYR A 15 -17.16 2.62 -1.89
C TYR A 15 -16.31 3.80 -1.42
N VAL A 16 -15.23 4.13 -2.14
CA VAL A 16 -14.39 5.30 -1.83
C VAL A 16 -15.19 6.60 -1.94
N ALA A 17 -15.98 6.77 -3.00
CA ALA A 17 -16.80 7.97 -3.18
C ALA A 17 -17.81 8.14 -2.03
N ASN A 18 -18.55 7.08 -1.69
CA ASN A 18 -19.49 7.07 -0.57
C ASN A 18 -18.79 7.38 0.76
N TYR A 19 -17.56 6.88 0.93
CA TYR A 19 -16.77 7.17 2.11
C TYR A 19 -16.42 8.66 2.20
N ILE A 20 -15.91 9.26 1.12
CA ILE A 20 -15.59 10.69 1.06
C ILE A 20 -16.83 11.54 1.34
N ILE A 21 -17.97 11.23 0.70
CA ILE A 21 -19.26 11.91 0.94
C ILE A 21 -19.62 11.85 2.42
N LYS A 22 -19.53 10.66 3.03
CA LYS A 22 -19.79 10.49 4.46
C LYS A 22 -18.85 11.32 5.33
N ARG A 23 -17.54 11.35 5.03
CA ARG A 23 -16.56 12.11 5.82
C ARG A 23 -16.80 13.61 5.73
N ILE A 24 -17.14 14.12 4.54
CA ILE A 24 -17.54 15.52 4.35
C ILE A 24 -18.84 15.82 5.13
N GLY A 25 -19.86 14.96 5.01
CA GLY A 25 -21.14 15.12 5.70
C GLY A 25 -21.01 15.08 7.23
N ASP A 26 -20.28 14.11 7.77
CA ASP A 26 -20.00 13.98 9.21
C ASP A 26 -19.21 15.20 9.75
N PHE A 27 -18.29 15.74 8.94
CA PHE A 27 -17.50 16.91 9.32
C PHE A 27 -18.30 18.21 9.28
N ALA A 28 -19.33 18.30 8.43
CA ALA A 28 -20.20 19.45 8.24
C ALA A 28 -19.39 20.76 8.04
N PRO A 29 -18.66 20.90 6.92
CA PRO A 29 -17.75 22.02 6.71
C PRO A 29 -18.49 23.35 6.57
N THR A 30 -17.84 24.41 7.04
CA THR A 30 -18.32 25.79 7.00
C THR A 30 -17.22 26.70 6.46
N PRO A 31 -17.52 27.96 6.05
CA PRO A 31 -16.48 28.86 5.55
C PRO A 31 -15.30 29.08 6.52
N GLY A 32 -15.57 29.06 7.85
CA GLY A 32 -14.54 29.20 8.88
C GLY A 32 -13.88 27.88 9.32
N ARG A 33 -14.40 26.74 8.85
CA ARG A 33 -13.87 25.40 9.13
C ARG A 33 -14.06 24.52 7.89
N PRO A 34 -13.26 24.71 6.83
CA PRO A 34 -13.36 23.91 5.63
C PRO A 34 -12.91 22.48 5.89
N PHE A 35 -13.40 21.53 5.09
CA PHE A 35 -12.87 20.17 5.06
C PHE A 35 -11.69 20.11 4.10
N VAL A 36 -10.52 19.65 4.55
CA VAL A 36 -9.29 19.64 3.74
C VAL A 36 -9.07 18.25 3.12
N LEU A 37 -9.11 18.17 1.79
CA LEU A 37 -9.09 16.94 1.01
C LEU A 37 -7.83 16.86 0.13
N GLY A 38 -6.98 15.86 0.37
CA GLY A 38 -5.86 15.51 -0.50
C GLY A 38 -6.33 14.66 -1.68
N LEU A 39 -5.91 14.97 -2.91
CA LEU A 39 -6.40 14.32 -4.14
C LEU A 39 -5.27 13.80 -5.05
N PRO A 40 -5.41 12.60 -5.64
CA PRO A 40 -4.45 12.07 -6.60
C PRO A 40 -4.93 12.28 -8.04
N THR A 41 -4.04 12.07 -9.01
CA THR A 41 -4.37 11.95 -10.43
C THR A 41 -4.24 10.49 -10.92
N GLY A 42 -4.31 10.28 -12.23
CA GLY A 42 -4.16 8.98 -12.87
C GLY A 42 -5.47 8.20 -12.96
N SER A 43 -5.40 6.98 -13.49
CA SER A 43 -6.60 6.22 -13.88
C SER A 43 -7.40 5.63 -12.72
N SER A 44 -6.76 5.34 -11.57
CA SER A 44 -7.42 4.75 -10.41
C SER A 44 -8.51 5.64 -9.79
N PRO A 45 -8.31 6.95 -9.58
CA PRO A 45 -9.34 7.83 -9.02
C PRO A 45 -10.41 8.32 -10.02
N GLU A 46 -10.25 8.13 -11.34
CA GLU A 46 -11.19 8.67 -12.34
C GLU A 46 -12.65 8.28 -12.05
N LYS A 47 -12.89 7.00 -11.75
CA LYS A 47 -14.24 6.52 -11.43
C LYS A 47 -14.76 7.05 -10.09
N VAL A 48 -13.88 7.28 -9.11
CA VAL A 48 -14.24 7.94 -7.85
C VAL A 48 -14.73 9.35 -8.13
N TYR A 49 -14.03 10.11 -8.97
CA TYR A 49 -14.46 11.46 -9.36
C TYR A 49 -15.80 11.45 -10.08
N GLN A 50 -16.04 10.51 -11.01
CA GLN A 50 -17.34 10.36 -11.66
C GLN A 50 -18.47 10.15 -10.64
N CYS A 51 -18.27 9.27 -9.65
CA CYS A 51 -19.24 9.03 -8.59
C CYS A 51 -19.48 10.27 -7.72
N LEU A 52 -18.42 11.01 -7.35
CA LEU A 52 -18.54 12.24 -6.56
C LEU A 52 -19.27 13.36 -7.31
N VAL A 53 -18.99 13.52 -8.61
CA VAL A 53 -19.69 14.46 -9.48
C VAL A 53 -21.17 14.11 -9.59
N GLN A 54 -21.50 12.82 -9.73
CA GLN A 54 -22.89 12.38 -9.79
C GLN A 54 -23.62 12.67 -8.48
N ALA A 55 -23.03 12.30 -7.34
CA ALA A 55 -23.59 12.55 -6.02
C ALA A 55 -23.79 14.06 -5.75
N HIS A 56 -22.88 14.90 -6.23
CA HIS A 56 -23.04 16.36 -6.16
C HIS A 56 -24.26 16.84 -6.96
N LYS A 57 -24.42 16.37 -8.20
CA LYS A 57 -25.56 16.71 -9.06
C LYS A 57 -26.89 16.23 -8.47
N GLU A 58 -26.87 15.16 -7.69
CA GLU A 58 -28.02 14.61 -6.96
C GLU A 58 -28.28 15.33 -5.62
N GLY A 59 -27.41 16.26 -5.22
CA GLY A 59 -27.55 17.04 -3.98
C GLY A 59 -27.12 16.30 -2.71
N GLU A 60 -26.39 15.19 -2.84
CA GLU A 60 -25.92 14.39 -1.70
C GLU A 60 -24.68 14.99 -1.02
N VAL A 61 -23.90 15.79 -1.75
CA VAL A 61 -22.67 16.42 -1.25
C VAL A 61 -22.43 17.80 -1.89
N SER A 62 -21.87 18.72 -1.11
CA SER A 62 -21.40 20.03 -1.58
C SER A 62 -19.91 20.20 -1.27
N PHE A 63 -19.19 20.80 -2.21
CA PHE A 63 -17.76 21.10 -2.15
C PHE A 63 -17.48 22.59 -1.92
N ALA A 64 -18.50 23.42 -1.72
CA ALA A 64 -18.34 24.86 -1.51
C ALA A 64 -17.42 25.23 -0.33
N ASN A 65 -17.40 24.40 0.73
CA ASN A 65 -16.54 24.56 1.90
C ASN A 65 -15.44 23.48 1.98
N VAL A 66 -15.02 22.94 0.85
CA VAL A 66 -13.92 21.97 0.76
C VAL A 66 -12.69 22.67 0.18
N LYS A 67 -11.52 22.45 0.81
CA LYS A 67 -10.21 22.87 0.29
C LYS A 67 -9.46 21.64 -0.22
N THR A 68 -8.92 21.71 -1.42
CA THR A 68 -8.22 20.56 -2.03
C THR A 68 -6.74 20.81 -2.18
N PHE A 69 -5.95 19.75 -2.00
CA PHE A 69 -4.51 19.73 -2.23
C PHE A 69 -4.15 18.51 -3.09
N ASN A 70 -3.67 18.75 -4.31
CA ASN A 70 -3.19 17.69 -5.20
C ASN A 70 -1.79 17.18 -4.83
N MET A 71 -1.53 15.92 -5.15
CA MET A 71 -0.25 15.27 -4.83
C MET A 71 0.95 15.85 -5.58
N ASP A 72 0.78 16.19 -6.85
CA ASP A 72 1.90 16.42 -7.76
C ASP A 72 1.50 17.26 -8.98
N GLU A 73 2.51 17.76 -9.70
CA GLU A 73 2.40 18.34 -11.04
C GLU A 73 3.74 18.21 -11.77
N TYR A 74 3.73 18.07 -13.09
CA TYR A 74 4.93 18.04 -13.92
C TYR A 74 5.64 19.40 -13.95
N VAL A 75 6.97 19.36 -13.94
CA VAL A 75 7.80 20.56 -14.09
C VAL A 75 7.95 20.91 -15.58
N GLY A 76 7.72 22.17 -15.92
CA GLY A 76 7.93 22.69 -17.28
C GLY A 76 6.85 22.32 -18.30
N LEU A 77 5.72 21.75 -17.85
CA LEU A 77 4.57 21.46 -18.70
C LEU A 77 3.54 22.59 -18.55
N ALA A 78 3.07 23.15 -19.67
CA ALA A 78 2.07 24.22 -19.64
C ALA A 78 0.81 23.79 -18.87
N GLU A 79 0.22 24.71 -18.10
CA GLU A 79 -0.94 24.43 -17.26
C GLU A 79 -2.14 23.96 -18.09
N GLU A 80 -2.32 24.53 -19.28
CA GLU A 80 -3.39 24.21 -20.22
C GLU A 80 -3.08 22.97 -21.08
N HIS A 81 -1.89 22.37 -20.92
CA HIS A 81 -1.55 21.15 -21.64
C HIS A 81 -2.53 20.04 -21.25
N PRO A 82 -3.11 19.28 -22.19
CA PRO A 82 -4.10 18.25 -21.88
C PRO A 82 -3.62 17.22 -20.84
N GLU A 83 -2.34 16.89 -20.84
CA GLU A 83 -1.76 15.93 -19.88
C GLU A 83 -1.17 16.56 -18.61
N SER A 84 -1.38 17.87 -18.37
CA SER A 84 -1.07 18.47 -17.07
C SER A 84 -2.06 17.97 -16.01
N TYR A 85 -1.61 17.93 -14.76
CA TYR A 85 -2.47 17.52 -13.65
C TYR A 85 -3.50 18.59 -13.30
N HIS A 86 -3.22 19.86 -13.57
CA HIS A 86 -4.23 20.93 -13.66
C HIS A 86 -5.36 20.55 -14.62
N SER A 87 -5.06 20.29 -15.90
CA SER A 87 -6.06 19.95 -16.91
C SER A 87 -6.80 18.66 -16.59
N PHE A 88 -6.12 17.66 -16.03
CA PHE A 88 -6.74 16.42 -15.57
C PHE A 88 -7.81 16.71 -14.50
N MET A 89 -7.45 17.45 -13.45
CA MET A 89 -8.36 17.68 -12.33
C MET A 89 -9.58 18.52 -12.72
N TYR A 90 -9.40 19.54 -13.56
CA TYR A 90 -10.53 20.33 -14.07
C TYR A 90 -11.44 19.49 -14.97
N ARG A 91 -10.88 18.68 -15.87
CA ARG A 91 -11.66 17.82 -16.77
C ARG A 91 -12.49 16.79 -16.02
N HIS A 92 -11.89 16.13 -15.03
CA HIS A 92 -12.51 14.98 -14.36
C HIS A 92 -13.32 15.36 -13.13
N PHE A 93 -13.04 16.50 -12.49
CA PHE A 93 -13.63 16.82 -11.20
C PHE A 93 -14.03 18.30 -11.02
N PHE A 94 -13.08 19.23 -10.97
CA PHE A 94 -13.34 20.60 -10.49
C PHE A 94 -14.34 21.39 -11.35
N ALA A 95 -14.41 21.16 -12.66
CA ALA A 95 -15.38 21.85 -13.52
C ALA A 95 -16.84 21.38 -13.35
N HIS A 96 -17.07 20.31 -12.57
CA HIS A 96 -18.37 19.64 -12.47
C HIS A 96 -18.99 19.68 -11.07
N ILE A 97 -18.37 20.43 -10.15
CA ILE A 97 -18.78 20.57 -8.74
C ILE A 97 -18.79 22.05 -8.32
N ASP A 98 -19.40 22.35 -7.18
CA ASP A 98 -19.54 23.69 -6.60
C ASP A 98 -18.31 24.15 -5.76
N ILE A 99 -17.11 23.67 -6.08
CA ILE A 99 -15.89 24.09 -5.38
C ILE A 99 -15.50 25.51 -5.78
N ASP A 100 -15.12 26.33 -4.79
CA ASP A 100 -14.51 27.64 -5.05
C ASP A 100 -13.10 27.45 -5.64
N PRO A 101 -12.77 28.01 -6.82
CA PRO A 101 -11.42 27.94 -7.38
C PRO A 101 -10.31 28.43 -6.42
N ALA A 102 -10.60 29.36 -5.52
CA ALA A 102 -9.65 29.82 -4.51
C ALA A 102 -9.30 28.75 -3.46
N ASN A 103 -10.13 27.70 -3.34
CA ASN A 103 -9.91 26.55 -2.47
C ASN A 103 -9.18 25.39 -3.15
N VAL A 104 -8.87 25.50 -4.45
CA VAL A 104 -8.12 24.50 -5.22
C VAL A 104 -6.62 24.79 -5.15
N ASN A 105 -5.84 23.85 -4.62
CA ASN A 105 -4.38 23.97 -4.53
C ASN A 105 -3.71 22.84 -5.32
N ILE A 106 -3.05 23.20 -6.42
CA ILE A 106 -2.19 22.31 -7.21
C ILE A 106 -0.80 22.95 -7.25
N LEU A 107 0.25 22.11 -7.19
CA LEU A 107 1.63 22.58 -7.29
C LEU A 107 1.88 23.31 -8.61
N ASN A 108 2.59 24.44 -8.55
CA ASN A 108 2.98 25.16 -9.77
C ASN A 108 4.31 24.63 -10.33
N GLY A 109 4.24 23.67 -11.24
CA GLY A 109 5.41 23.11 -11.94
C GLY A 109 6.17 24.08 -12.86
N ASN A 110 5.64 25.29 -13.08
CA ASN A 110 6.28 26.35 -13.88
C ASN A 110 6.72 27.55 -13.01
N ALA A 111 6.75 27.40 -11.69
CA ALA A 111 7.23 28.45 -10.78
C ALA A 111 8.71 28.78 -11.08
N PRO A 112 9.12 30.06 -10.95
CA PRO A 112 10.51 30.45 -11.18
C PRO A 112 11.48 29.87 -10.15
N ASP A 113 10.99 29.60 -8.94
CA ASP A 113 11.72 28.94 -7.86
C ASP A 113 10.87 27.76 -7.36
N LEU A 114 11.29 26.55 -7.73
CA LEU A 114 10.55 25.32 -7.46
C LEU A 114 10.66 24.88 -6.00
N GLU A 115 11.80 25.13 -5.35
CA GLU A 115 11.96 24.87 -3.92
C GLU A 115 11.07 25.80 -3.07
N ALA A 116 10.98 27.07 -3.45
CA ALA A 116 10.08 28.02 -2.80
C ALA A 116 8.60 27.63 -2.97
N GLU A 117 8.19 27.19 -4.16
CA GLU A 117 6.83 26.65 -4.40
C GLU A 117 6.55 25.45 -3.50
N CYS A 118 7.49 24.51 -3.37
CA CYS A 118 7.31 23.34 -2.50
C CYS A 118 7.14 23.74 -1.02
N ALA A 119 7.94 24.69 -0.54
CA ALA A 119 7.86 25.19 0.83
C ALA A 119 6.57 25.98 1.09
N ASP A 120 6.13 26.79 0.14
CA ASP A 120 4.85 27.48 0.19
C ASP A 120 3.67 26.51 0.21
N TYR A 121 3.72 25.45 -0.59
CA TYR A 121 2.68 24.42 -0.63
C TYR A 121 2.49 23.74 0.74
N GLU A 122 3.59 23.38 1.40
CA GLU A 122 3.58 22.85 2.76
C GLU A 122 3.03 23.85 3.79
N ARG A 123 3.37 25.13 3.65
CA ARG A 123 2.82 26.20 4.49
C ARG A 123 1.31 26.33 4.30
N ARG A 124 0.80 26.32 3.06
CA ARG A 124 -0.63 26.37 2.75
C ARG A 124 -1.40 25.20 3.37
N ILE A 125 -0.82 24.00 3.37
CA ILE A 125 -1.39 22.83 4.07
C ILE A 125 -1.49 23.08 5.57
N GLN A 126 -0.43 23.62 6.19
CA GLN A 126 -0.42 23.93 7.63
C GLN A 126 -1.41 25.03 8.00
N GLU A 127 -1.50 26.09 7.20
CA GLU A 127 -2.46 27.19 7.38
C GLU A 127 -3.91 26.73 7.23
N ALA A 128 -4.16 25.69 6.43
CA ALA A 128 -5.47 25.04 6.33
C ALA A 128 -5.80 24.14 7.54
N GLY A 129 -4.86 23.93 8.47
CA GLY A 129 -5.04 23.07 9.65
C GLY A 129 -4.67 21.61 9.45
N GLY A 130 -3.92 21.31 8.37
CA GLY A 130 -3.58 19.96 7.93
C GLY A 130 -4.67 19.31 7.06
N ILE A 131 -4.35 18.16 6.48
CA ILE A 131 -5.26 17.42 5.60
C ILE A 131 -6.17 16.50 6.44
N ASP A 132 -7.49 16.61 6.29
CA ASP A 132 -8.44 15.76 7.02
C ASP A 132 -8.52 14.36 6.43
N LEU A 133 -8.55 14.26 5.10
CA LEU A 133 -8.51 12.99 4.37
C LEU A 133 -7.62 13.14 3.14
N PHE A 134 -6.67 12.23 2.97
CA PHE A 134 -5.82 12.16 1.78
C PHE A 134 -6.21 10.93 0.96
N LEU A 135 -6.83 11.14 -0.21
CA LEU A 135 -7.04 10.07 -1.19
C LEU A 135 -5.77 9.89 -2.02
N GLY A 136 -5.29 8.66 -2.15
CA GLY A 136 -4.11 8.31 -2.93
C GLY A 136 -4.32 7.11 -3.83
N GLY A 137 -3.49 7.01 -4.88
CA GLY A 137 -3.31 5.77 -5.63
C GLY A 137 -2.07 5.01 -5.18
N LEU A 138 -1.93 3.77 -5.65
CA LEU A 138 -0.72 2.96 -5.47
C LEU A 138 -0.07 2.67 -6.83
N GLY A 139 1.20 3.01 -6.99
CA GLY A 139 2.02 2.63 -8.15
C GLY A 139 2.29 1.13 -8.21
N PRO A 140 2.59 0.54 -9.39
CA PRO A 140 2.94 -0.88 -9.50
C PRO A 140 4.26 -1.26 -8.80
N ASP A 141 5.11 -0.27 -8.51
CA ASP A 141 6.34 -0.33 -7.71
C ASP A 141 6.12 0.08 -6.24
N GLY A 142 4.86 0.32 -5.83
CA GLY A 142 4.49 0.75 -4.48
C GLY A 142 4.69 2.23 -4.17
N HIS A 143 4.89 3.09 -5.16
CA HIS A 143 4.94 4.54 -4.91
C HIS A 143 3.58 5.13 -4.52
N ILE A 144 3.61 6.20 -3.73
CA ILE A 144 2.50 7.14 -3.51
C ILE A 144 2.93 8.51 -4.04
N ALA A 145 2.09 9.17 -4.84
CA ALA A 145 2.49 10.33 -5.64
C ALA A 145 3.74 9.99 -6.48
N PHE A 146 4.64 10.94 -6.74
CA PHE A 146 5.95 10.62 -7.32
C PHE A 146 7.01 10.21 -6.29
N ASN A 147 6.64 9.64 -5.13
CA ASN A 147 7.60 9.07 -4.18
C ASN A 147 8.06 7.69 -4.61
N GLU A 148 8.86 7.66 -5.68
CA GLU A 148 9.45 6.47 -6.29
C GLU A 148 10.36 5.68 -5.32
N PRO A 149 10.63 4.39 -5.60
CA PRO A 149 11.53 3.56 -4.80
C PRO A 149 12.87 4.25 -4.50
N GLY A 150 13.26 4.21 -3.23
CA GLY A 150 14.43 4.93 -2.70
C GLY A 150 14.14 6.32 -2.16
N SER A 151 12.90 6.80 -2.25
CA SER A 151 12.49 8.05 -1.60
C SER A 151 12.48 7.93 -0.07
N SER A 152 12.99 8.95 0.61
CA SER A 152 12.94 9.02 2.08
C SER A 152 11.49 8.89 2.59
N LEU A 153 11.29 8.01 3.58
CA LEU A 153 9.99 7.78 4.21
C LEU A 153 9.50 8.97 5.06
N ARG A 154 10.38 9.95 5.34
CA ARG A 154 10.04 11.22 5.99
C ARG A 154 10.19 12.42 5.06
N SER A 155 10.19 12.18 3.75
CA SER A 155 10.29 13.24 2.74
C SER A 155 9.13 14.24 2.86
N ARG A 156 9.43 15.49 2.48
CA ARG A 156 8.47 16.59 2.31
C ARG A 156 8.23 16.87 0.82
N THR A 157 7.35 17.82 0.53
CA THR A 157 7.14 18.33 -0.82
C THR A 157 8.46 18.79 -1.44
N ARG A 158 8.75 18.31 -2.66
CA ARG A 158 10.04 18.55 -3.34
C ARG A 158 9.94 18.36 -4.85
N VAL A 159 10.97 18.83 -5.55
CA VAL A 159 11.27 18.42 -6.92
C VAL A 159 11.74 16.97 -6.93
N LYS A 160 11.19 16.16 -7.83
CA LYS A 160 11.58 14.77 -8.06
C LYS A 160 11.88 14.54 -9.54
N THR A 161 13.06 14.01 -9.83
CA THR A 161 13.38 13.45 -11.14
C THR A 161 12.66 12.11 -11.29
N LEU A 162 11.90 11.97 -12.37
CA LEU A 162 11.16 10.75 -12.69
C LEU A 162 12.11 9.64 -13.15
N ALA A 163 11.89 8.42 -12.68
CA ALA A 163 12.60 7.24 -13.14
C ALA A 163 12.19 6.87 -14.57
N ASP A 164 13.07 6.13 -15.27
CA ASP A 164 12.82 5.67 -16.63
C ASP A 164 11.52 4.86 -16.75
N ASP A 165 11.20 4.04 -15.76
CA ASP A 165 9.97 3.23 -15.75
C ASP A 165 8.72 4.10 -15.68
N THR A 166 8.74 5.17 -14.88
CA THR A 166 7.67 6.18 -14.80
C THR A 166 7.52 6.92 -16.12
N ILE A 167 8.65 7.31 -16.74
CA ILE A 167 8.65 7.96 -18.06
C ILE A 167 8.03 7.04 -19.12
N ARG A 168 8.42 5.75 -19.14
CA ARG A 168 7.86 4.76 -20.06
C ARG A 168 6.36 4.54 -19.81
N ALA A 169 5.94 4.39 -18.56
CA ALA A 169 4.53 4.19 -18.21
C ALA A 169 3.67 5.40 -18.61
N ASN A 170 4.17 6.62 -18.42
CA ASN A 170 3.44 7.84 -18.70
C ASN A 170 3.49 8.23 -20.19
N SER A 171 4.44 7.70 -20.96
CA SER A 171 4.54 7.97 -22.41
C SER A 171 3.25 7.68 -23.18
N ARG A 172 2.41 6.75 -22.70
CA ARG A 172 1.09 6.46 -23.28
C ARG A 172 0.18 7.68 -23.38
N PHE A 173 0.34 8.66 -22.49
CA PHE A 173 -0.39 9.92 -22.46
C PHE A 173 0.21 10.96 -23.42
N PHE A 174 1.51 10.85 -23.71
CA PHE A 174 2.26 11.74 -24.60
C PHE A 174 2.49 11.12 -25.99
N GLY A 175 1.46 10.46 -26.53
CA GLY A 175 1.51 9.86 -27.87
C GLY A 175 2.56 8.74 -28.03
N ASN A 176 2.90 8.04 -26.95
CA ASN A 176 3.99 7.06 -26.86
C ASN A 176 5.38 7.63 -27.18
N ASN A 177 5.58 8.94 -26.99
CA ASN A 177 6.85 9.61 -27.20
C ASN A 177 7.53 9.97 -25.88
N LEU A 178 8.59 9.23 -25.55
CA LEU A 178 9.39 9.42 -24.32
C LEU A 178 9.99 10.83 -24.20
N SER A 179 10.30 11.51 -25.32
CA SER A 179 10.92 12.83 -25.27
C SER A 179 9.96 13.95 -24.88
N GLN A 180 8.65 13.70 -24.98
CA GLN A 180 7.60 14.65 -24.60
C GLN A 180 7.19 14.52 -23.14
N VAL A 181 7.59 13.43 -22.47
CA VAL A 181 7.30 13.23 -21.06
C VAL A 181 8.22 14.14 -20.23
N PRO A 182 7.68 14.98 -19.34
CA PRO A 182 8.50 15.79 -18.44
C PRO A 182 9.44 14.91 -17.60
N LYS A 183 10.68 15.37 -17.40
CA LYS A 183 11.70 14.59 -16.67
C LYS A 183 11.64 14.79 -15.16
N GLN A 184 10.92 15.81 -14.72
CA GLN A 184 10.78 16.19 -13.32
C GLN A 184 9.33 16.51 -13.00
N ALA A 185 8.97 16.32 -11.74
CA ALA A 185 7.69 16.71 -11.18
C ALA A 185 7.90 17.34 -9.80
N LEU A 186 6.99 18.21 -9.39
CA LEU A 186 6.80 18.56 -8.00
C LEU A 186 5.88 17.52 -7.38
N THR A 187 6.20 17.05 -6.17
CA THR A 187 5.40 16.05 -5.48
C THR A 187 5.41 16.30 -3.99
N VAL A 188 4.26 16.09 -3.34
CA VAL A 188 4.19 15.94 -1.89
C VAL A 188 5.05 14.76 -1.43
N GLY A 189 5.60 14.86 -0.24
CA GLY A 189 6.45 13.81 0.33
C GLY A 189 5.65 12.69 1.00
N VAL A 190 6.31 11.58 1.30
CA VAL A 190 5.72 10.48 2.08
C VAL A 190 5.30 10.98 3.48
N GLY A 191 6.12 11.85 4.08
CA GLY A 191 5.80 12.48 5.35
C GLY A 191 4.61 13.43 5.24
N THR A 192 4.50 14.19 4.15
CA THR A 192 3.36 15.08 3.88
C THR A 192 2.04 14.32 3.80
N VAL A 193 2.02 13.17 3.11
CA VAL A 193 0.84 12.30 3.06
C VAL A 193 0.53 11.69 4.43
N ALA A 194 1.56 11.26 5.16
CA ALA A 194 1.41 10.64 6.47
C ALA A 194 1.04 11.62 7.61
N ASP A 195 1.12 12.92 7.37
CA ASP A 195 0.64 13.95 8.31
C ASP A 195 -0.88 14.15 8.24
N ALA A 196 -1.55 13.60 7.23
CA ALA A 196 -3.01 13.66 7.12
C ALA A 196 -3.68 12.94 8.30
N ARG A 197 -4.87 13.39 8.71
CA ARG A 197 -5.62 12.71 9.79
C ARG A 197 -6.09 11.33 9.36
N GLU A 198 -6.32 11.15 8.07
CA GLU A 198 -6.79 9.93 7.47
C GLU A 198 -6.22 9.77 6.06
N VAL A 199 -5.77 8.56 5.71
CA VAL A 199 -5.28 8.23 4.37
C VAL A 199 -6.13 7.11 3.78
N VAL A 200 -6.64 7.32 2.57
CA VAL A 200 -7.39 6.33 1.80
C VAL A 200 -6.63 6.03 0.52
N LEU A 201 -6.24 4.77 0.31
CA LEU A 201 -5.66 4.33 -0.96
C LEU A 201 -6.70 3.58 -1.79
N ILE A 202 -6.80 3.91 -3.07
CA ILE A 202 -7.52 3.11 -4.06
C ILE A 202 -6.54 2.32 -4.93
N VAL A 203 -6.70 0.99 -4.95
CA VAL A 203 -5.77 0.06 -5.61
C VAL A 203 -6.53 -0.91 -6.49
N LEU A 204 -6.43 -0.74 -7.81
CA LEU A 204 -7.24 -1.46 -8.79
C LEU A 204 -6.37 -2.23 -9.78
N GLY A 205 -6.75 -3.48 -10.05
CA GLY A 205 -6.17 -4.33 -11.08
C GLY A 205 -4.96 -5.17 -10.63
N ALA A 206 -4.80 -6.32 -11.30
CA ALA A 206 -3.73 -7.29 -11.01
C ALA A 206 -2.31 -6.72 -11.16
N ASN A 207 -2.12 -5.69 -12.00
CA ASN A 207 -0.82 -5.01 -12.15
C ASN A 207 -0.38 -4.28 -10.87
N LYS A 208 -1.24 -4.16 -9.85
CA LYS A 208 -0.92 -3.60 -8.54
C LYS A 208 -0.78 -4.65 -7.44
N ALA A 209 -0.98 -5.93 -7.74
CA ALA A 209 -1.06 -6.98 -6.73
C ALA A 209 0.24 -7.13 -5.93
N VAL A 210 1.40 -7.14 -6.61
CA VAL A 210 2.70 -7.18 -5.93
C VAL A 210 2.90 -5.97 -5.02
N ALA A 211 2.61 -4.77 -5.49
CA ALA A 211 2.72 -3.55 -4.70
C ALA A 211 1.80 -3.59 -3.47
N LEU A 212 0.57 -4.07 -3.63
CA LEU A 212 -0.38 -4.20 -2.54
C LEU A 212 0.12 -5.20 -1.49
N ALA A 213 0.61 -6.36 -1.91
CA ALA A 213 1.19 -7.36 -1.02
C ALA A 213 2.41 -6.83 -0.27
N LYS A 214 3.31 -6.12 -0.94
CA LYS A 214 4.46 -5.48 -0.28
C LYS A 214 4.05 -4.37 0.70
N THR A 215 2.96 -3.66 0.40
CA THR A 215 2.41 -2.60 1.26
C THR A 215 1.75 -3.16 2.52
N ILE A 216 1.05 -4.29 2.43
CA ILE A 216 0.28 -4.86 3.55
C ILE A 216 1.08 -5.90 4.35
N GLU A 217 1.76 -6.81 3.66
CA GLU A 217 2.41 -7.98 4.27
C GLU A 217 3.92 -7.84 4.39
N GLY A 218 4.52 -6.93 3.61
CA GLY A 218 5.95 -6.63 3.67
C GLY A 218 6.34 -5.77 4.88
N SER A 219 7.64 -5.73 5.19
CA SER A 219 8.18 -4.77 6.16
C SER A 219 8.20 -3.36 5.58
N VAL A 220 8.13 -2.35 6.44
CA VAL A 220 8.35 -0.94 6.07
C VAL A 220 9.67 -0.79 5.33
N SER A 221 9.63 -0.25 4.11
CA SER A 221 10.78 -0.10 3.22
C SER A 221 10.62 1.09 2.29
N GLN A 222 11.70 1.87 2.12
CA GLN A 222 11.75 2.95 1.12
C GLN A 222 11.68 2.44 -0.33
N MET A 223 11.84 1.14 -0.56
CA MET A 223 11.65 0.54 -1.89
C MET A 223 10.17 0.34 -2.24
N TRP A 224 9.29 0.37 -1.24
CA TRP A 224 7.84 0.28 -1.37
C TRP A 224 7.25 1.39 -0.51
N THR A 225 7.32 2.64 -0.95
CA THR A 225 7.09 3.81 -0.07
C THR A 225 5.72 3.78 0.61
N ALA A 226 4.71 3.20 -0.04
CA ALA A 226 3.39 2.96 0.56
C ALA A 226 3.39 2.08 1.82
N SER A 227 4.38 1.20 1.98
CA SER A 227 4.54 0.38 3.20
C SER A 227 4.71 1.24 4.46
N TYR A 228 5.15 2.50 4.34
CA TYR A 228 5.21 3.42 5.48
C TYR A 228 3.84 3.72 6.09
N LEU A 229 2.75 3.58 5.32
CA LEU A 229 1.39 3.74 5.85
C LEU A 229 1.01 2.69 6.90
N GLN A 230 1.77 1.60 7.04
CA GLN A 230 1.63 0.70 8.20
C GLN A 230 1.84 1.41 9.53
N MET A 231 2.61 2.51 9.54
CA MET A 231 2.88 3.35 10.71
C MET A 231 1.81 4.44 10.91
N HIS A 232 0.88 4.61 9.96
CA HIS A 232 -0.15 5.63 10.02
C HIS A 232 -1.30 5.21 10.94
N GLN A 233 -1.78 6.13 11.78
CA GLN A 233 -2.82 5.83 12.79
C GLN A 233 -4.16 5.47 12.15
N ASN A 234 -4.51 6.10 11.03
CA ASN A 234 -5.78 5.89 10.35
C ASN A 234 -5.60 5.75 8.83
N VAL A 235 -5.34 4.53 8.37
CA VAL A 235 -5.23 4.21 6.95
C VAL A 235 -6.28 3.18 6.53
N MET A 236 -6.90 3.42 5.38
CA MET A 236 -7.79 2.51 4.70
C MET A 236 -7.28 2.25 3.28
N ILE A 237 -7.18 0.98 2.90
CA ILE A 237 -6.89 0.57 1.53
C ILE A 237 -8.17 -0.04 0.96
N VAL A 238 -8.63 0.45 -0.18
CA VAL A 238 -9.78 -0.07 -0.90
C VAL A 238 -9.29 -0.64 -2.22
N CYS A 239 -9.57 -1.91 -2.47
CA CYS A 239 -9.09 -2.61 -3.65
C CYS A 239 -10.17 -3.49 -4.29
N ASP A 240 -9.98 -3.78 -5.58
CA ASP A 240 -10.72 -4.83 -6.27
C ASP A 240 -10.08 -6.20 -6.00
N ASP A 241 -10.82 -7.28 -6.27
CA ASP A 241 -10.36 -8.65 -6.01
C ASP A 241 -9.09 -8.98 -6.82
N ALA A 242 -8.98 -8.47 -8.06
CA ALA A 242 -7.80 -8.65 -8.92
C ALA A 242 -6.51 -8.05 -8.31
N ALA A 243 -6.57 -6.93 -7.60
CA ALA A 243 -5.41 -6.39 -6.91
C ALA A 243 -4.94 -7.27 -5.72
N THR A 244 -5.69 -8.31 -5.35
CA THR A 244 -5.36 -9.19 -4.22
C THR A 244 -4.66 -10.50 -4.62
N ASP A 245 -4.37 -10.71 -5.90
CA ASP A 245 -3.81 -11.97 -6.44
C ASP A 245 -2.50 -12.43 -5.74
N GLU A 246 -1.70 -11.47 -5.25
CA GLU A 246 -0.43 -11.72 -4.56
C GLU A 246 -0.53 -11.65 -3.02
N LEU A 247 -1.73 -11.43 -2.47
CA LEU A 247 -1.96 -11.51 -1.03
C LEU A 247 -2.09 -12.96 -0.57
N LEU A 248 -1.63 -13.25 0.65
CA LEU A 248 -1.91 -14.55 1.25
C LEU A 248 -3.42 -14.71 1.47
N VAL A 249 -3.95 -15.91 1.19
CA VAL A 249 -5.36 -16.25 1.41
C VAL A 249 -5.80 -15.94 2.85
N LYS A 250 -4.93 -16.17 3.84
CA LYS A 250 -5.20 -15.84 5.24
C LYS A 250 -5.39 -14.33 5.47
N THR A 251 -4.63 -13.49 4.77
CA THR A 251 -4.67 -12.03 4.87
C THR A 251 -5.97 -11.51 4.26
N ALA A 252 -6.31 -11.94 3.05
CA ALA A 252 -7.55 -11.57 2.40
C ALA A 252 -8.77 -12.00 3.24
N LYS A 253 -8.78 -13.24 3.76
CA LYS A 253 -9.86 -13.73 4.65
C LYS A 253 -9.96 -12.93 5.94
N TYR A 254 -8.83 -12.59 6.55
CA TYR A 254 -8.79 -11.77 7.77
C TYR A 254 -9.49 -10.43 7.56
N PHE A 255 -9.12 -9.68 6.52
CA PHE A 255 -9.75 -8.38 6.26
C PHE A 255 -11.20 -8.48 5.79
N LYS A 256 -11.55 -9.46 4.94
CA LYS A 256 -12.96 -9.74 4.58
C LYS A 256 -13.81 -10.03 5.82
N SER A 257 -13.28 -10.74 6.83
CA SER A 257 -14.00 -11.04 8.07
C SER A 257 -14.22 -9.83 8.99
N ILE A 258 -13.36 -8.81 8.90
CA ILE A 258 -13.46 -7.57 9.70
C ILE A 258 -14.45 -6.59 9.07
N ASP A 259 -14.49 -6.53 7.72
CA ASP A 259 -15.43 -5.67 6.98
C ASP A 259 -16.86 -6.22 6.98
N ALA A 260 -17.02 -7.55 7.09
CA ALA A 260 -18.33 -8.17 7.20
C ALA A 260 -19.11 -7.55 8.37
N PRO A 261 -20.39 -7.19 8.19
CA PRO A 261 -21.21 -6.71 9.29
C PRO A 261 -21.13 -7.75 10.39
N ARG A 262 -20.62 -7.35 11.57
CA ARG A 262 -20.63 -8.24 12.72
C ARG A 262 -22.09 -8.61 12.94
N HIS A 263 -22.44 -9.85 12.61
CA HIS A 263 -23.66 -10.42 13.12
C HIS A 263 -23.53 -10.28 14.63
N THR A 264 -24.30 -9.36 15.21
CA THR A 264 -24.66 -9.39 16.61
C THR A 264 -25.39 -10.71 16.78
N THR A 265 -24.60 -11.76 16.96
CA THR A 265 -25.05 -12.98 17.57
C THR A 265 -25.33 -12.54 19.00
N THR A 266 -26.51 -11.97 19.22
CA THR A 266 -27.18 -12.11 20.51
C THR A 266 -26.96 -13.56 20.86
N ALA A 267 -26.25 -13.81 21.96
CA ALA A 267 -25.95 -15.14 22.42
C ALA A 267 -27.26 -15.92 22.41
N THR A 268 -27.48 -16.71 21.36
CA THR A 268 -28.62 -17.58 21.27
C THR A 268 -28.44 -18.53 22.43
N ALA A 269 -29.45 -18.55 23.28
CA ALA A 269 -29.50 -19.36 24.48
C ALA A 269 -28.89 -20.74 24.20
N ILE A 270 -28.03 -21.16 25.11
CA ILE A 270 -27.40 -22.48 25.17
C ILE A 270 -28.39 -23.53 24.63
N PRO A 271 -28.02 -24.30 23.59
CA PRO A 271 -28.94 -25.29 23.06
C PRO A 271 -29.27 -26.33 24.14
N ASN A 272 -30.57 -26.63 24.19
CA ASN A 272 -31.32 -27.58 25.02
C ASN A 272 -30.54 -28.66 25.80
N THR A 273 -31.12 -28.99 26.95
CA THR A 273 -30.82 -30.01 27.98
C THR A 273 -30.23 -31.37 27.55
N ASP A 274 -30.22 -31.72 26.27
CA ASP A 274 -29.70 -33.00 25.75
C ASP A 274 -28.17 -33.12 25.84
N THR A 275 -27.44 -31.99 25.82
CA THR A 275 -25.98 -31.97 26.00
C THR A 275 -25.55 -32.21 27.45
N ILE A 276 -26.39 -31.85 28.42
CA ILE A 276 -26.12 -32.07 29.86
C ILE A 276 -26.28 -33.55 30.20
N GLU A 277 -27.31 -34.23 29.68
CA GLU A 277 -27.48 -35.67 29.90
C GLU A 277 -26.34 -36.50 29.29
N LYS A 278 -25.89 -36.16 28.08
CA LYS A 278 -24.71 -36.80 27.48
C LYS A 278 -23.47 -36.58 28.33
N ALA A 279 -23.21 -35.36 28.79
CA ALA A 279 -22.06 -35.07 29.65
C ALA A 279 -22.12 -35.80 31.01
N GLN A 280 -23.30 -35.97 31.59
CA GLN A 280 -23.49 -36.73 32.83
C GLN A 280 -23.28 -38.24 32.62
N LYS A 281 -23.73 -38.79 31.49
CA LYS A 281 -23.52 -40.20 31.11
C LYS A 281 -22.04 -40.54 30.94
N TRP A 282 -21.25 -39.65 30.35
CA TRP A 282 -19.79 -39.79 30.24
C TRP A 282 -19.08 -39.71 31.59
N ARG A 283 -19.53 -38.82 32.50
CA ARG A 283 -18.99 -38.73 33.87
C ARG A 283 -19.28 -39.97 34.72
N GLY A 284 -20.41 -40.64 34.49
CA GLY A 284 -20.74 -41.93 35.11
C GLY A 284 -19.80 -43.04 34.65
N ALA A 285 -19.56 -43.15 33.34
CA ALA A 285 -18.66 -44.14 32.76
C ALA A 285 -17.19 -43.99 33.23
N LEU A 286 -16.74 -42.76 33.48
CA LEU A 286 -15.39 -42.48 34.00
C LEU A 286 -15.18 -42.92 35.47
N LYS A 287 -16.24 -43.11 36.26
CA LYS A 287 -16.13 -43.61 37.65
C LYS A 287 -15.80 -45.10 37.75
N GLU A 288 -16.04 -45.87 36.69
CA GLU A 288 -15.77 -47.32 36.64
C GLU A 288 -14.37 -47.65 36.10
N LEU A 289 -13.65 -46.67 35.55
CA LEU A 289 -12.25 -46.81 35.14
C LEU A 289 -11.34 -46.76 36.37
N ARG A 290 -11.09 -47.92 36.99
CA ARG A 290 -9.98 -48.11 37.93
C ARG A 290 -8.74 -48.59 37.18
N VAL A 291 -7.63 -47.87 37.36
CA VAL A 291 -6.31 -48.34 36.94
C VAL A 291 -5.94 -49.52 37.84
N ASP A 292 -5.75 -50.70 37.26
CA ASP A 292 -5.30 -51.89 37.98
C ASP A 292 -3.80 -51.79 38.26
N THR A 293 -3.43 -51.33 39.45
CA THR A 293 -2.04 -51.16 39.88
C THR A 293 -1.38 -52.46 40.34
N LYS A 294 -2.01 -53.64 40.14
CA LYS A 294 -1.43 -54.94 40.55
C LYS A 294 -0.65 -55.68 39.47
N LYS A 295 -0.32 -55.05 38.35
CA LYS A 295 0.62 -55.59 37.37
C LYS A 295 1.96 -54.85 37.42
N ALA A 296 2.72 -55.11 38.48
CA ALA A 296 4.15 -54.78 38.48
C ALA A 296 4.84 -55.74 37.48
N PRO A 297 5.62 -55.25 36.51
CA PRO A 297 6.43 -56.12 35.68
C PRO A 297 7.52 -56.79 36.53
N SER A 298 7.66 -58.11 36.41
CA SER A 298 8.74 -58.87 37.04
C SER A 298 10.10 -58.32 36.58
N ALA A 299 11.07 -58.30 37.49
CA ALA A 299 12.41 -57.73 37.37
C ALA A 299 13.35 -58.43 36.35
N ALA A 300 12.87 -58.76 35.15
CA ALA A 300 13.64 -59.38 34.07
C ALA A 300 13.62 -58.58 32.75
N ALA A 301 13.11 -57.34 32.75
CA ALA A 301 13.03 -56.48 31.56
C ALA A 301 13.63 -55.07 31.79
N ALA A 302 14.60 -54.95 32.70
CA ALA A 302 15.27 -53.69 33.04
C ALA A 302 16.77 -53.71 32.62
N ALA A 303 17.06 -54.29 31.47
CA ALA A 303 18.29 -54.06 30.74
C ALA A 303 17.88 -53.61 29.33
N ASP A 304 18.53 -52.57 28.83
CA ASP A 304 18.33 -51.93 27.52
C ASP A 304 17.18 -50.92 27.44
N CYS A 305 17.43 -49.72 27.98
CA CYS A 305 17.01 -48.45 27.35
C CYS A 305 17.56 -47.25 28.13
N GLU A 306 18.85 -46.96 27.93
CA GLU A 306 19.44 -45.66 28.26
C GLU A 306 19.14 -44.72 27.07
N LEU A 307 18.24 -43.76 27.27
CA LEU A 307 17.83 -42.78 26.25
C LEU A 307 18.86 -41.65 26.17
N THR A 308 19.75 -41.70 25.18
CA THR A 308 20.53 -40.54 24.73
C THR A 308 19.86 -39.87 23.52
N PRO A 309 19.94 -38.53 23.39
CA PRO A 309 19.19 -37.78 22.38
C PRO A 309 20.00 -37.65 21.09
N ASP A 310 19.81 -38.56 20.12
CA ASP A 310 20.12 -38.32 18.70
C ASP A 310 19.58 -39.45 17.82
N SER A 311 18.35 -39.33 17.32
CA SER A 311 17.82 -40.21 16.26
C SER A 311 16.47 -39.71 15.71
N MET A 312 16.46 -38.60 14.99
CA MET A 312 15.39 -38.30 14.00
C MET A 312 15.99 -37.62 12.76
N GLY A 313 17.01 -38.24 12.19
CA GLY A 313 17.57 -37.91 10.89
C GLY A 313 17.58 -39.12 9.98
N SER A 314 16.44 -39.49 9.40
CA SER A 314 16.37 -40.22 8.13
C SER A 314 14.92 -40.48 7.73
N ARG A 315 14.54 -39.96 6.56
CA ARG A 315 13.73 -40.61 5.50
C ARG A 315 13.31 -39.59 4.44
N LEU A 316 14.27 -39.25 3.57
CA LEU A 316 13.99 -38.86 2.18
C LEU A 316 15.09 -39.48 1.32
N VAL A 317 14.76 -40.57 0.63
CA VAL A 317 15.49 -41.06 -0.54
C VAL A 317 14.41 -41.47 -1.54
N ASP A 318 14.30 -40.71 -2.62
CA ASP A 318 14.27 -41.21 -4.01
C ASP A 318 13.77 -40.11 -4.96
N SER A 319 14.67 -39.64 -5.83
CA SER A 319 14.45 -39.23 -7.24
C SER A 319 15.67 -38.45 -7.75
N ALA A 320 16.76 -39.15 -8.05
CA ALA A 320 17.88 -38.60 -8.81
C ALA A 320 18.03 -39.38 -10.12
N ILE A 321 17.53 -38.79 -11.21
CA ILE A 321 17.81 -39.24 -12.59
C ILE A 321 18.95 -38.36 -13.13
N GLY A 322 20.10 -39.02 -13.33
CA GLY A 322 21.23 -38.75 -14.23
C GLY A 322 21.56 -37.31 -14.66
N MET A 323 22.66 -36.77 -14.13
CA MET A 323 23.50 -35.81 -14.85
C MET A 323 24.94 -36.37 -14.98
N SER A 324 25.39 -36.46 -16.23
CA SER A 324 26.73 -36.90 -16.63
C SER A 324 27.83 -35.86 -16.30
N PRO A 325 29.09 -36.27 -16.06
CA PRO A 325 30.17 -35.37 -15.63
C PRO A 325 30.83 -34.61 -16.79
N PRO A 326 31.49 -33.44 -16.53
CA PRO A 326 32.13 -32.64 -17.56
C PRO A 326 33.54 -33.16 -17.93
N ARG A 327 33.90 -33.03 -19.20
CA ARG A 327 35.23 -33.35 -19.77
C ARG A 327 36.22 -32.17 -19.61
N PRO A 328 37.55 -32.43 -19.62
CA PRO A 328 38.57 -31.44 -19.29
C PRO A 328 38.96 -30.52 -20.46
N VAL A 329 39.46 -29.33 -20.10
CA VAL A 329 39.86 -28.21 -20.96
C VAL A 329 41.29 -28.40 -21.49
N SER A 330 41.49 -28.25 -22.80
CA SER A 330 42.79 -28.19 -23.45
C SER A 330 43.33 -26.75 -23.53
N GLN A 331 44.64 -26.65 -23.37
CA GLN A 331 45.47 -25.44 -23.44
C GLN A 331 45.45 -24.81 -24.84
N ASP A 332 45.42 -23.47 -24.90
CA ASP A 332 46.33 -22.67 -25.72
C ASP A 332 46.30 -21.19 -25.30
N LYS A 333 47.50 -20.62 -25.11
CA LYS A 333 47.88 -19.20 -24.97
C LYS A 333 48.74 -18.87 -26.22
N PRO A 334 49.12 -17.61 -26.57
CA PRO A 334 49.39 -16.45 -25.71
C PRO A 334 48.81 -15.12 -26.32
N THR A 335 48.95 -13.88 -25.84
CA THR A 335 50.05 -13.08 -25.26
C THR A 335 49.50 -11.78 -24.62
N ASP A 336 50.23 -11.31 -23.59
CA ASP A 336 50.54 -9.93 -23.19
C ASP A 336 49.50 -8.91 -22.69
N GLY A 337 49.85 -8.30 -21.53
CA GLY A 337 49.21 -7.09 -21.00
C GLY A 337 49.38 -6.86 -19.49
N TYR A 338 50.61 -6.87 -18.98
CA TYR A 338 50.99 -6.54 -17.60
C TYR A 338 50.73 -5.06 -17.24
N MET A 339 50.20 -4.80 -16.02
CA MET A 339 50.62 -3.81 -15.00
C MET A 339 49.41 -3.35 -14.18
N ASP A 340 49.22 -3.76 -12.93
CA ASP A 340 49.96 -3.55 -11.67
C ASP A 340 49.40 -2.39 -10.83
N ARG A 341 49.29 -2.68 -9.53
CA ARG A 341 48.70 -1.89 -8.46
C ARG A 341 49.59 -0.71 -8.11
N MET A 342 49.01 0.44 -7.74
CA MET A 342 49.63 1.31 -6.73
C MET A 342 48.59 1.92 -5.78
N SER A 343 48.81 1.63 -4.51
CA SER A 343 48.26 2.32 -3.35
C SER A 343 49.00 3.65 -3.10
N SER A 344 48.37 4.49 -2.28
CA SER A 344 48.94 5.58 -1.48
C SER A 344 49.22 6.91 -2.18
N ARG A 345 48.51 7.96 -1.75
CA ARG A 345 49.10 9.01 -0.88
C ARG A 345 48.00 9.91 -0.32
N VAL A 346 47.95 9.95 1.00
CA VAL A 346 47.36 11.02 1.81
C VAL A 346 48.28 12.24 1.70
N SER A 347 47.71 13.42 1.48
CA SER A 347 48.35 14.70 1.78
C SER A 347 47.34 15.63 2.43
N THR A 348 47.54 15.84 3.73
CA THR A 348 47.02 16.94 4.55
C THR A 348 47.84 18.21 4.32
N MET A 349 47.18 19.32 3.97
CA MET A 349 47.53 20.73 4.26
C MET A 349 46.20 21.49 4.11
N GLY A 350 45.65 22.28 5.03
CA GLY A 350 46.25 22.97 6.18
C GLY A 350 46.49 24.44 5.85
N PHE A 351 45.42 25.23 5.67
CA PHE A 351 45.16 26.56 6.26
C PHE A 351 43.76 27.05 5.84
#